data_AF-A0A8H5FAM7-F1
#
_entry.id   AF-A0A8H5FAM7-F1
#
_cell.length_a   1.000
_cell.length_b   1.000
_cell.length_c   1.000
_cell.angle_alpha   90.00
_cell.angle_beta   90.00
_cell.angle_gamma   90.00
#
_symmetry.space_group_name_H-M   'P 1'
#
loop_
_entity.id
_entity.type
_entity.pdbx_description
1 polymer ?
#
loop_
_entity_poly.entity_id
_entity_poly.type
_entity_poly.pdbx_seq_one_letter_code
_entity_poly.pdbx_strand_id
1 'polypeptide(L)'
;MKEDLEWWLEQLQLLFLGLHIIKPPAIDTSISLYVDTSTLWGIGLILNNKWLAWQFKEGWQGDGQHIGWAEMFAIKLAILTLISSRIHHTHIRIYSDNQGVVRALHACYSRGKEPECFSLSYCLLHAATFYLAVGRVDS
;
A
#
# COMPACT_ATOMS: atom_id res chain seq x y z
N MET A 1 30.82 10.92 -18.42
CA MET A 1 29.75 11.49 -19.29
C MET A 1 29.63 10.74 -20.60
N LYS A 2 30.70 10.58 -21.41
CA LYS A 2 30.65 9.75 -22.62
C LYS A 2 30.61 8.25 -22.27
N GLU A 3 31.40 7.81 -21.29
CA GLU A 3 31.37 6.41 -20.85
C GLU A 3 30.02 6.01 -20.24
N ASP A 4 29.35 6.90 -19.50
CA ASP A 4 28.02 6.60 -18.94
C ASP A 4 26.98 6.40 -20.04
N LEU A 5 27.04 7.22 -21.10
CA LEU A 5 26.11 7.11 -22.23
C LEU A 5 26.35 5.83 -23.04
N GLU A 6 27.62 5.46 -23.24
CA GLU A 6 28.00 4.21 -23.91
C GLU A 6 27.57 3.00 -23.06
N TRP A 7 27.75 3.05 -21.75
CA TRP A 7 27.28 2.02 -20.83
C TRP A 7 25.77 1.84 -20.88
N TRP A 8 24.99 2.93 -20.81
CA TRP A 8 23.52 2.86 -20.91
C TRP A 8 23.06 2.34 -22.28
N LEU A 9 23.75 2.70 -23.36
CA LEU A 9 23.44 2.23 -24.70
C LEU A 9 23.66 0.72 -24.83
N GLU A 10 24.77 0.20 -24.31
CA GLU A 10 25.05 -1.24 -24.28
C GLU A 10 24.00 -2.00 -23.45
N GLN A 11 23.63 -1.48 -22.27
CA GLN A 11 22.62 -2.12 -21.42
C GLN A 11 21.24 -2.17 -22.09
N LEU A 12 20.84 -1.10 -22.79
CA LEU A 12 19.55 -1.03 -23.49
C LEU A 12 19.49 -1.90 -24.76
N GLN A 13 20.64 -2.31 -25.30
CA GLN A 13 20.72 -3.16 -26.49
C GLN A 13 20.79 -4.66 -26.17
N LEU A 14 21.20 -5.03 -24.95
CA LEU A 14 21.50 -6.43 -24.60
C LEU A 14 20.28 -7.28 -24.20
N LEU A 15 19.14 -6.68 -23.88
CA LEU A 15 17.90 -7.40 -23.60
C LEU A 15 16.71 -6.51 -23.93
N PHE A 16 15.62 -7.11 -24.44
CA PHE A 16 14.32 -6.46 -24.39
C PHE A 16 13.97 -6.21 -22.92
N LEU A 17 14.32 -5.04 -22.39
CA LEU A 17 13.90 -4.49 -21.09
C LEU A 17 12.45 -3.97 -21.17
N GLY A 18 11.61 -4.62 -21.97
CA GLY A 18 10.19 -4.35 -21.96
C GLY A 18 9.56 -5.07 -20.79
N LEU A 19 9.09 -4.32 -19.78
CA LEU A 19 8.07 -4.84 -18.88
C LEU A 19 6.82 -5.12 -19.72
N HIS A 20 6.37 -6.38 -19.76
CA HIS A 20 5.03 -6.66 -20.25
C HIS A 20 4.05 -5.90 -19.35
N ILE A 21 3.43 -4.85 -19.89
CA ILE A 21 2.34 -4.15 -19.24
C ILE A 21 1.13 -5.10 -19.29
N ILE A 22 1.04 -5.97 -18.29
CA ILE A 22 -0.11 -6.84 -18.10
C ILE A 22 -1.24 -5.98 -17.55
N LYS A 23 -2.37 -5.97 -18.25
CA LYS A 23 -3.57 -5.34 -17.72
C LYS A 23 -3.96 -6.07 -16.43
N PRO A 24 -4.10 -5.37 -15.29
CA PRO A 24 -4.52 -6.04 -14.06
C PRO A 24 -5.88 -6.72 -14.28
N PRO A 25 -6.13 -7.86 -13.62
CA PRO A 25 -7.43 -8.52 -13.69
C PRO A 25 -8.53 -7.57 -13.22
N ALA A 26 -9.78 -7.87 -13.58
CA ALA A 26 -10.91 -7.11 -13.07
C ALA A 26 -10.91 -7.12 -11.53
N ILE A 27 -11.37 -6.03 -10.92
CA ILE A 27 -11.47 -5.95 -9.46
C ILE A 27 -12.45 -7.03 -9.00
N ASP A 28 -12.02 -7.84 -8.04
CA ASP A 28 -12.86 -8.84 -7.40
C ASP A 28 -13.79 -8.14 -6.40
N THR A 29 -15.05 -7.98 -6.79
CA THR A 29 -16.08 -7.34 -5.98
C THR A 29 -16.66 -8.25 -4.89
N SER A 30 -16.30 -9.54 -4.87
CA SER A 30 -16.69 -10.45 -3.81
C SER A 30 -15.90 -10.25 -2.52
N ILE A 31 -14.74 -9.59 -2.62
CA ILE A 31 -13.87 -9.28 -1.48
C ILE A 31 -14.20 -7.89 -0.96
N SER A 32 -14.67 -7.82 0.28
CA SER A 32 -14.96 -6.57 0.96
C SER A 32 -13.88 -6.30 2.02
N LEU A 33 -13.05 -5.28 1.79
CA LEU A 33 -11.94 -4.93 2.67
C LEU A 33 -11.98 -3.46 3.06
N TYR A 34 -12.27 -3.20 4.32
CA TYR A 34 -12.32 -1.87 4.92
C TYR A 34 -11.24 -1.72 5.97
N VAL A 35 -10.64 -0.55 6.05
CA VAL A 35 -9.64 -0.22 7.06
C VAL A 35 -9.81 1.22 7.53
N ASP A 36 -9.75 1.37 8.85
CA ASP A 36 -9.91 2.65 9.54
C ASP A 36 -8.85 2.78 10.66
N THR A 37 -8.45 4.01 10.93
CA THR A 37 -7.49 4.33 11.98
C THR A 37 -8.00 5.51 12.80
N SER A 38 -8.10 5.30 14.11
CA SER A 38 -8.45 6.33 15.08
C SER A 38 -7.23 6.70 15.92
N THR A 39 -6.92 8.00 16.00
CA THR A 39 -5.85 8.51 16.87
C THR A 39 -6.05 8.16 18.35
N LEU A 40 -7.30 8.12 18.79
CA LEU A 40 -7.66 7.91 20.19
C LEU A 40 -7.71 6.44 20.58
N TRP A 41 -7.95 5.55 19.63
CA TRP A 41 -8.24 4.16 19.93
C TRP A 41 -7.25 3.18 19.28
N GLY A 42 -7.07 3.21 17.97
CA GLY A 42 -6.39 2.11 17.30
C GLY A 42 -6.73 1.95 15.83
N ILE A 43 -6.50 0.74 15.33
CA ILE A 43 -6.74 0.34 13.94
C ILE A 43 -7.88 -0.66 13.91
N GLY A 44 -8.82 -0.45 12.99
CA GLY A 44 -9.90 -1.37 12.66
C GLY A 44 -9.75 -1.89 11.23
N LEU A 45 -10.07 -3.18 11.04
CA LEU A 45 -10.09 -3.83 9.73
C LEU A 45 -11.32 -4.71 9.62
N ILE A 46 -11.98 -4.69 8.46
CA ILE A 46 -13.05 -5.62 8.12
C ILE A 46 -12.69 -6.33 6.81
N LEU A 47 -12.62 -7.65 6.83
CA LEU A 47 -12.46 -8.51 5.64
C LEU A 47 -13.62 -9.49 5.56
N ASN A 48 -14.43 -9.43 4.50
CA ASN A 48 -15.54 -10.34 4.24
C ASN A 48 -16.43 -10.54 5.48
N ASN A 49 -16.92 -9.42 6.04
CA ASN A 49 -17.77 -9.37 7.23
C ASN A 49 -17.13 -9.85 8.55
N LYS A 50 -15.84 -10.17 8.55
CA LYS A 50 -15.06 -10.44 9.79
C LYS A 50 -14.24 -9.23 10.13
N TRP A 51 -14.14 -8.92 11.43
CA TRP A 51 -13.38 -7.77 11.89
C TRP A 51 -12.15 -8.18 12.71
N LEU A 52 -11.11 -7.36 12.61
CA LEU A 52 -9.94 -7.37 13.47
C LEU A 52 -9.73 -5.94 13.97
N ALA A 53 -9.27 -5.82 15.22
CA ALA A 53 -8.96 -4.50 15.76
C ALA A 53 -7.75 -4.57 16.69
N TRP A 54 -6.95 -3.52 16.66
CA TRP A 54 -5.76 -3.36 17.49
C TRP A 54 -5.82 -2.02 18.19
N GLN A 55 -5.87 -2.06 19.52
CA GLN A 55 -5.84 -0.85 20.33
C GLN A 55 -4.40 -0.35 20.47
N PHE A 56 -4.20 0.96 20.36
CA PHE A 56 -2.90 1.55 20.64
C PHE A 56 -2.60 1.51 22.15
N LYS A 57 -1.31 1.36 22.46
CA LYS A 57 -0.83 1.52 23.83
C LYS A 57 -0.77 3.00 24.20
N GLU A 58 -0.85 3.30 25.50
CA GLU A 58 -0.56 4.65 25.99
C GLU A 58 0.82 5.12 25.51
N GLY A 59 0.90 6.39 25.09
CA GLY A 59 2.13 6.98 24.58
C GLY A 59 2.54 6.51 23.18
N TRP A 60 1.65 5.89 22.39
CA TRP A 60 1.97 5.47 21.02
C TRP A 60 2.36 6.62 20.08
N GLN A 61 1.92 7.85 20.37
CA GLN A 61 2.34 9.03 19.64
C GLN A 61 3.67 9.54 20.19
N GLY A 62 4.75 9.29 19.46
CA GLY A 62 6.11 9.70 19.81
C GLY A 62 7.10 9.37 18.69
N ASP A 63 8.26 10.04 18.65
CA ASP A 63 9.38 9.82 17.71
C ASP A 63 9.01 9.22 16.34
N GLY A 64 8.37 10.03 15.49
CA GLY A 64 8.03 9.67 14.11
C GLY A 64 6.77 8.80 13.94
N GLN A 65 6.06 8.48 15.02
CA GLN A 65 4.75 7.83 14.99
C GLN A 65 3.65 8.87 15.16
N HIS A 66 3.08 9.26 14.02
CA HIS A 66 1.92 10.16 13.91
C HIS A 66 0.76 9.43 13.25
N ILE A 67 -0.39 10.10 13.14
CA ILE A 67 -1.59 9.50 12.53
C ILE A 67 -1.31 8.93 11.13
N GLY A 68 -0.58 9.64 10.27
CA GLY A 68 -0.20 9.14 8.94
C GLY A 68 0.62 7.83 8.97
N TRP A 69 1.48 7.64 9.98
CA TRP A 69 2.17 6.36 10.21
C TRP A 69 1.17 5.25 10.53
N ALA A 70 0.21 5.52 11.40
CA ALA A 70 -0.82 4.56 11.81
C ALA A 70 -1.77 4.22 10.66
N GLU A 71 -2.17 5.19 9.84
CA GLU A 71 -2.95 4.99 8.62
C GLU A 71 -2.23 4.05 7.64
N MET A 72 -0.92 4.25 7.42
CA MET A 72 -0.13 3.38 6.56
C MET A 72 0.05 1.98 7.17
N PHE A 73 0.24 1.90 8.48
CA PHE A 73 0.33 0.62 9.18
C PHE A 73 -0.97 -0.19 9.06
N ALA A 74 -2.12 0.49 9.02
CA ALA A 74 -3.41 -0.13 8.80
C ALA A 74 -3.51 -0.78 7.40
N ILE A 75 -3.01 -0.10 6.34
CA ILE A 75 -2.89 -0.70 5.00
C ILE A 75 -2.00 -1.95 5.02
N LYS A 76 -0.87 -1.89 5.72
CA LYS A 76 0.03 -3.05 5.86
C LYS A 76 -0.66 -4.23 6.53
N LEU A 77 -1.41 -3.99 7.62
CA LEU A 77 -2.21 -5.02 8.28
C LEU A 77 -3.29 -5.60 7.35
N ALA A 78 -3.89 -4.77 6.50
CA ALA A 78 -4.84 -5.21 5.48
C ALA A 78 -4.21 -6.19 4.49
N ILE A 79 -3.03 -5.87 3.96
CA ILE A 79 -2.27 -6.75 3.06
C ILE A 79 -1.90 -8.07 3.76
N LEU A 80 -1.39 -8.01 4.99
CA LEU A 80 -1.05 -9.22 5.76
C LEU A 80 -2.26 -10.11 6.03
N THR A 81 -3.43 -9.51 6.27
CA THR A 81 -4.68 -10.24 6.50
C THR A 81 -5.17 -10.96 5.24
N LEU A 82 -4.97 -10.37 4.05
CA LEU A 82 -5.28 -11.02 2.78
C LEU A 82 -4.36 -12.23 2.53
N ILE A 83 -3.06 -12.05 2.77
CA ILE A 83 -2.06 -13.11 2.65
C ILE A 83 -2.39 -14.27 3.60
N SER A 84 -2.71 -13.98 4.85
CA SER A 84 -3.07 -15.03 5.83
C SER A 84 -4.39 -15.72 5.49
N SER A 85 -5.31 -15.01 4.83
CA SER A 85 -6.59 -15.54 4.34
C SER A 85 -6.46 -16.32 3.03
N ARG A 86 -5.23 -16.54 2.52
CA ARG A 86 -4.93 -17.22 1.26
C ARG A 86 -5.56 -16.56 0.02
N ILE A 87 -5.87 -15.27 0.11
CA ILE A 87 -6.30 -14.46 -1.02
C ILE A 87 -5.02 -14.04 -1.72
N HIS A 88 -4.84 -14.40 -2.99
CA HIS A 88 -3.64 -14.13 -3.79
C HIS A 88 -4.00 -13.87 -5.25
N HIS A 89 -3.13 -13.19 -6.00
CA HIS A 89 -3.27 -12.97 -7.45
C HIS A 89 -4.60 -12.34 -7.88
N THR A 90 -5.20 -11.53 -7.01
CA THR A 90 -6.47 -10.87 -7.29
C THR A 90 -6.32 -9.36 -7.20
N HIS A 91 -7.12 -8.65 -7.98
CA HIS A 91 -7.19 -7.20 -7.93
C HIS A 91 -8.26 -6.82 -6.93
N ILE A 92 -7.86 -6.17 -5.85
CA ILE A 92 -8.75 -5.80 -4.74
C ILE A 92 -8.91 -4.31 -4.63
N ARG A 93 -10.03 -3.91 -4.04
CA ARG A 93 -10.25 -2.55 -3.56
C ARG A 93 -10.17 -2.53 -2.04
N ILE A 94 -9.33 -1.65 -1.52
CA ILE A 94 -9.25 -1.33 -0.09
C ILE A 94 -10.02 -0.04 0.14
N TYR A 95 -11.00 -0.07 1.02
CA TYR A 95 -11.78 1.10 1.41
C TYR A 95 -11.18 1.73 2.66
N SER A 96 -10.79 3.00 2.58
CA SER A 96 -10.28 3.79 3.70
C SER A 96 -10.68 5.25 3.54
N ASP A 97 -11.01 5.93 4.63
CA ASP A 97 -11.31 7.35 4.70
C ASP A 97 -10.05 8.22 4.89
N ASN A 98 -8.88 7.58 5.05
CA ASN A 98 -7.58 8.22 5.25
C ASN A 98 -7.06 8.89 3.98
N GLN A 99 -7.58 10.10 3.72
CA GLN A 99 -7.24 10.92 2.56
C GLN A 99 -5.73 11.18 2.41
N GLY A 100 -4.98 11.20 3.52
CA GLY A 100 -3.52 11.35 3.51
C GLY A 100 -2.83 10.19 2.81
N VAL A 101 -3.12 8.96 3.24
CA VAL A 101 -2.60 7.72 2.64
C VAL A 101 -3.10 7.50 1.23
N VAL A 102 -4.40 7.75 0.97
CA VAL A 102 -4.97 7.64 -0.38
C VAL A 102 -4.21 8.55 -1.35
N ARG A 103 -3.98 9.81 -0.97
CA ARG A 103 -3.21 10.76 -1.81
C ARG A 103 -1.75 10.36 -1.96
N ALA A 104 -1.09 9.88 -0.91
CA ALA A 104 0.31 9.45 -0.98
C ALA A 104 0.50 8.25 -1.91
N LEU A 105 -0.42 7.28 -1.86
CA LEU A 105 -0.45 6.11 -2.74
C LEU A 105 -0.73 6.51 -4.19
N HIS A 106 -1.69 7.42 -4.44
CA HIS A 106 -1.95 7.92 -5.79
C HIS A 106 -0.80 8.76 -6.37
N ALA A 107 -0.07 9.50 -5.52
CA ALA A 107 1.03 10.35 -5.94
C ALA A 107 2.38 9.61 -6.04
N CYS A 108 2.46 8.34 -5.60
CA CYS A 108 3.71 7.61 -5.40
C CYS A 108 4.76 8.38 -4.55
N TYR A 109 4.32 9.29 -3.68
CA TYR A 109 5.19 10.17 -2.88
C TYR A 109 4.47 10.67 -1.62
N SER A 110 5.14 10.69 -0.47
CA SER A 110 4.65 11.32 0.77
C SER A 110 5.47 12.57 1.11
N ARG A 111 4.84 13.59 1.69
CA ARG A 111 5.47 14.90 2.01
C ARG A 111 6.14 14.94 3.39
N GLY A 112 6.26 13.81 4.09
CA GLY A 112 6.82 13.70 5.44
C GLY A 112 8.35 13.57 5.45
N LYS A 113 8.99 13.96 6.57
CA LYS A 113 10.39 13.60 6.85
C LYS A 113 10.45 12.08 7.05
N GLU A 114 11.32 11.40 6.29
CA GLU A 114 11.53 9.95 6.23
C GLU A 114 11.38 9.26 7.59
N PRO A 115 10.32 8.42 7.73
CA PRO A 115 10.41 6.97 7.44
C PRO A 115 9.25 6.43 6.57
N GLU A 116 8.37 7.28 6.07
CA GLU A 116 7.13 6.88 5.38
C GLU A 116 7.38 6.19 4.02
N CYS A 117 8.42 6.62 3.29
CA CYS A 117 8.74 6.15 1.94
C CYS A 117 9.27 4.69 1.90
N PHE A 118 10.02 4.26 2.92
CA PHE A 118 10.52 2.87 3.00
C PHE A 118 9.40 1.85 3.29
N SER A 119 8.31 2.26 3.95
CA SER A 119 7.15 1.38 4.15
C SER A 119 6.36 1.18 2.85
N LEU A 120 6.28 2.22 2.01
CA LEU A 120 5.65 2.18 0.69
C LEU A 120 6.39 1.21 -0.24
N SER A 121 7.72 1.27 -0.30
CA SER A 121 8.50 0.34 -1.13
C SER A 121 8.40 -1.12 -0.66
N TYR A 122 8.37 -1.38 0.66
CA TYR A 122 8.18 -2.73 1.20
C TYR A 122 6.74 -3.26 1.00
N CYS A 123 5.74 -2.38 1.12
CA CYS A 123 4.35 -2.70 0.78
C CYS A 123 4.21 -2.95 -0.72
N LEU A 124 4.88 -2.18 -1.58
CA LEU A 124 4.90 -2.38 -3.04
C LEU A 124 5.64 -3.66 -3.45
N LEU A 125 6.69 -4.08 -2.73
CA LEU A 125 7.40 -5.33 -3.02
C LEU A 125 6.56 -6.56 -2.66
N HIS A 126 5.79 -6.52 -1.57
CA HIS A 126 4.81 -7.58 -1.24
C HIS A 126 3.51 -7.46 -2.05
N ALA A 127 3.11 -6.24 -2.40
CA ALA A 127 1.98 -5.96 -3.28
C ALA A 127 2.34 -6.13 -4.78
N ALA A 128 3.58 -6.44 -5.14
CA ALA A 128 3.90 -6.89 -6.50
C ALA A 128 3.19 -8.22 -6.82
N THR A 129 2.69 -8.93 -5.79
CA THR A 129 1.76 -10.08 -5.93
C THR A 129 0.27 -9.67 -5.87
N PHE A 130 -0.03 -8.40 -5.58
CA PHE A 130 -1.37 -7.83 -5.38
C PHE A 130 -1.47 -6.42 -6.00
N TYR A 131 -1.90 -6.33 -7.27
CA TYR A 131 -2.17 -5.05 -7.93
C TYR A 131 -3.17 -4.23 -7.10
N LEU A 132 -2.71 -3.10 -6.55
CA LEU A 132 -3.49 -2.26 -5.62
C LEU A 132 -4.14 -1.10 -6.39
N ALA A 133 -5.47 -1.07 -6.45
CA ALA A 133 -6.23 0.13 -6.81
C ALA A 133 -6.84 0.73 -5.54
N VAL A 134 -6.27 1.85 -5.10
CA VAL A 134 -6.90 2.70 -4.09
C VAL A 134 -8.00 3.49 -4.79
N GLY A 135 -9.24 3.37 -4.30
CA GLY A 135 -10.38 4.14 -4.79
C GLY A 135 -10.90 5.03 -3.67
N ARG A 136 -11.10 6.32 -3.97
CA ARG A 136 -11.79 7.27 -3.10
C ARG A 136 -13.26 6.85 -2.99
N VAL A 137 -13.78 6.75 -1.77
CA VAL A 137 -15.23 6.64 -1.52
C VAL A 137 -15.77 8.06 -1.49
N ASP A 138 -16.53 8.44 -2.51
CA ASP A 138 -17.31 9.67 -2.46
C ASP A 138 -18.61 9.37 -1.68
N SER A 139 -18.81 10.13 -0.61
CA SER A 139 -20.00 10.14 0.26
C SER A 139 -21.15 10.92 -0.36
#